data_AF-A0A382L293-F1
#
_entry.id   AF-A0A382L293-F1
#
_cell.length_a   1.000
_cell.length_b   1.000
_cell.length_c   1.000
_cell.angle_alpha   90.00
_cell.angle_beta   90.00
_cell.angle_gamma   90.00
#
_symmetry.space_group_name_H-M   'P 1'
#
loop_
_entity.id
_entity.type
_entity.pdbx_description
1 polymer ?
#
loop_
_entity_poly.entity_id
_entity_poly.type
_entity_poly.pdbx_seq_one_letter_code
_entity_poly.pdbx_strand_id
1 'polypeptide(L)' 'MKILIKYKNIYYCLILIAASLFFPLFYGHKGILPIDSFLIFNGGYNIFNGHYPFKDYWSITGPLLDYIQYFFFIIGKLNW' A
#
# COMPACT_ATOMS: atom_id res chain seq x y z
N MET A 1 20.39 -43.53 11.10
CA MET A 1 20.34 -42.91 9.75
C MET A 1 18.93 -42.51 9.30
N LYS A 2 17.89 -43.38 9.37
CA LYS A 2 16.49 -43.02 9.02
C LYS A 2 15.89 -41.86 9.82
N ILE A 3 16.23 -41.74 11.10
CA ILE A 3 15.76 -40.65 11.98
C ILE A 3 16.26 -39.28 11.50
N LEU A 4 17.54 -39.18 11.10
CA LEU A 4 18.12 -37.94 10.58
C LEU A 4 17.44 -37.50 9.28
N ILE A 5 17.06 -38.44 8.41
CA ILE A 5 16.31 -38.17 7.17
C ILE A 5 14.91 -37.61 7.48
N LYS A 6 14.23 -38.10 8.53
CA LYS A 6 12.92 -37.61 8.96
C LYS A 6 12.98 -36.16 9.48
N TYR A 7 13.99 -35.84 10.29
CA TYR A 7 14.19 -34.47 10.79
C TYR A 7 14.64 -33.51 9.69
N LYS A 8 15.47 -33.97 8.73
CA LYS A 8 15.87 -33.20 7.55
C LYS A 8 14.68 -32.65 6.76
N ASN A 9 13.60 -33.44 6.62
CA ASN A 9 12.37 -32.98 5.97
C ASN A 9 11.64 -31.88 6.76
N ILE A 10 11.62 -31.96 8.09
CA ILE A 10 11.01 -30.93 8.96
C ILE A 10 11.76 -29.59 8.83
N TYR A 11 13.10 -29.63 8.79
CA TYR A 11 13.89 -28.41 8.59
C TYR A 11 13.59 -27.72 7.25
N TYR A 12 13.46 -28.49 6.16
CA TYR A 12 13.05 -27.92 4.87
C TYR A 12 11.64 -27.33 4.91
N CYS A 13 10.68 -28.01 5.55
CA CYS A 13 9.33 -27.46 5.73
C CYS A 13 9.34 -26.14 6.51
N LEU A 14 10.13 -26.04 7.59
CA LEU A 14 10.25 -24.81 8.37
C LEU A 14 10.85 -23.66 7.57
N ILE A 15 11.89 -23.94 6.77
CA ILE A 15 12.50 -22.95 5.88
C ILE A 15 11.49 -22.47 4.83
N LEU A 16 10.71 -23.38 4.25
CA LEU A 16 9.69 -23.02 3.26
C LEU A 16 8.58 -22.17 3.88
N ILE A 17 8.11 -22.51 5.08
CA ILE A 17 7.11 -21.72 5.82
C ILE A 17 7.66 -20.33 6.13
N ALA A 18 8.88 -20.24 6.66
CA ALA A 18 9.52 -18.98 6.95
C ALA A 18 9.67 -18.12 5.69
N ALA A 19 10.16 -18.70 4.60
CA ALA A 19 10.27 -18.00 3.33
C ALA A 19 8.90 -17.51 2.83
N SER A 20 7.89 -18.39 2.82
CA SER A 20 6.54 -18.04 2.37
C SER A 20 5.90 -16.92 3.19
N LEU A 21 6.29 -16.72 4.45
CA LEU A 21 5.78 -15.63 5.28
C LEU A 21 6.61 -14.36 5.12
N PHE A 22 7.94 -14.46 5.26
CA PHE A 22 8.82 -13.30 5.32
C PHE A 22 9.04 -12.64 3.96
N PHE A 23 9.09 -13.39 2.85
CA PHE A 23 9.29 -12.78 1.53
C PHE A 23 8.09 -11.88 1.15
N PRO A 24 6.82 -12.34 1.18
CA PRO A 24 5.69 -11.47 0.89
C PRO A 24 5.56 -10.32 1.88
N LEU A 25 5.86 -10.52 3.16
CA LEU A 25 5.78 -9.44 4.16
C LEU A 25 6.85 -8.35 3.93
N PHE A 26 8.07 -8.74 3.59
CA PHE A 26 9.17 -7.81 3.38
C PHE A 26 9.05 -7.04 2.05
N TYR A 27 8.60 -7.71 0.99
CA TYR A 27 8.48 -7.10 -0.34
C TYR A 27 7.09 -6.52 -0.62
N GLY A 28 6.04 -7.01 0.05
CA GLY A 28 4.66 -6.59 -0.15
C GLY A 28 4.41 -5.11 0.16
N HIS A 29 5.22 -4.52 1.04
CA HIS A 29 5.18 -3.09 1.36
C HIS A 29 6.22 -2.24 0.62
N LYS A 30 7.06 -2.86 -0.23
CA LYS A 30 8.14 -2.17 -0.96
C LYS A 30 7.77 -1.84 -2.42
N GLY A 31 6.54 -2.12 -2.81
CA GLY A 31 5.97 -1.73 -4.10
C GLY A 31 4.94 -0.63 -3.94
N ILE A 32 4.71 0.09 -5.03
CA ILE A 32 3.62 1.06 -5.15
C ILE A 32 2.78 0.57 -6.33
N LEU A 33 1.49 0.36 -6.10
CA LEU A 33 0.53 0.06 -7.17
C LEU A 33 -0.07 1.41 -7.58
N PRO A 34 0.37 2.04 -8.69
CA PRO A 34 0.12 3.47 -8.89
C PRO A 34 -1.36 3.87 -8.85
N ILE A 35 -2.23 3.02 -9.37
CA ILE A 35 -3.68 3.29 -9.43
C ILE A 35 -4.32 3.34 -8.04
N ASP A 36 -3.97 2.41 -7.14
CA ASP A 36 -4.58 2.30 -5.82
C ASP A 36 -3.81 3.11 -4.78
N SER A 37 -2.47 3.10 -4.87
CA SER A 37 -1.60 3.80 -3.92
C SER A 37 -1.73 5.32 -4.01
N PHE A 38 -2.01 5.88 -5.19
CA PHE A 38 -2.17 7.33 -5.37
C PHE A 38 -3.62 7.78 -5.55
N LEU A 39 -4.60 6.89 -5.38
CA LEU A 39 -6.02 7.20 -5.54
C LEU A 39 -6.43 8.41 -4.68
N ILE A 40 -6.11 8.34 -3.38
CA ILE A 40 -6.44 9.37 -2.39
C ILE A 40 -5.56 10.60 -2.57
N PHE A 41 -4.27 10.37 -2.84
CA PHE A 41 -3.30 11.42 -3.11
C PHE A 41 -3.76 12.34 -4.25
N ASN A 42 -4.21 11.74 -5.37
CA ASN A 42 -4.68 12.46 -6.54
C ASN A 42 -5.94 13.30 -6.25
N GLY A 43 -6.87 12.77 -5.44
CA GLY A 43 -8.05 13.53 -5.01
C GLY A 43 -7.67 14.80 -4.25
N GLY A 44 -6.82 14.67 -3.24
CA GLY A 44 -6.29 15.84 -2.50
C GLY A 44 -5.47 16.78 -3.37
N TYR A 45 -4.74 16.25 -4.36
CA TYR A 45 -3.89 17.02 -5.27
C TYR A 45 -4.73 17.87 -6.24
N ASN A 46 -5.84 17.31 -6.72
CA ASN A 46 -6.79 18.03 -7.55
C ASN A 46 -7.41 19.22 -6.79
N ILE A 47 -7.83 19.00 -5.54
CA ILE A 47 -8.35 20.07 -4.68
C ILE A 47 -7.27 21.12 -4.40
N PHE A 48 -6.03 20.68 -4.15
CA PHE A 48 -4.90 21.58 -3.96
C PHE A 48 -4.67 22.52 -5.16
N ASN A 49 -4.95 22.04 -6.38
CA ASN A 49 -4.86 22.82 -7.61
C ASN A 49 -6.16 23.59 -7.97
N GLY A 50 -7.16 23.58 -7.08
CA GLY A 50 -8.41 24.32 -7.26
C GLY A 50 -9.50 23.59 -8.05
N HIS A 51 -9.37 22.28 -8.26
CA HIS A 51 -10.42 21.44 -8.86
C HIS A 51 -11.38 20.90 -7.81
N TYR A 52 -12.67 20.86 -8.12
CA TYR A 52 -13.72 20.41 -7.21
C TYR A 52 -14.22 19.00 -7.56
N PRO A 53 -14.40 18.11 -6.58
CA PRO A 53 -14.92 16.77 -6.81
C PRO A 53 -16.36 16.81 -7.36
N PHE A 54 -16.66 15.89 -8.27
CA PHE A 54 -17.91 15.76 -9.03
C PHE A 54 -18.27 16.91 -9.97
N LYS A 55 -17.46 17.98 -9.98
CA LYS A 55 -17.56 19.07 -10.94
C LYS A 55 -16.47 18.99 -11.99
N ASP A 56 -15.22 18.89 -11.54
CA ASP A 56 -14.04 18.95 -12.41
C ASP A 56 -13.37 17.56 -12.56
N TYR A 57 -13.55 16.67 -11.57
CA TYR A 57 -13.06 15.30 -11.62
C TYR A 57 -13.99 14.35 -10.85
N TRP A 58 -13.92 13.04 -11.15
CA TRP A 58 -14.66 12.02 -10.43
C TRP A 58 -13.87 11.50 -9.22
N SER A 59 -14.47 11.54 -8.03
CA SER A 59 -13.86 10.99 -6.81
C SER A 59 -14.33 9.55 -6.58
N ILE A 60 -13.39 8.61 -6.50
CA ILE A 60 -13.67 7.17 -6.36
C ILE A 60 -14.00 6.80 -4.89
N THR A 61 -13.29 7.42 -3.94
CA THR A 61 -13.48 7.22 -2.48
C THR A 61 -14.45 8.21 -1.86
N GLY A 62 -14.78 9.28 -2.58
CA GLY A 62 -15.69 10.32 -2.16
C GLY A 62 -14.98 11.61 -1.71
N PRO A 63 -15.68 12.76 -1.77
CA PRO A 63 -15.08 14.08 -1.63
C PRO A 63 -14.52 14.33 -0.23
N LEU A 64 -15.11 13.71 0.79
CA LEU A 64 -14.65 13.85 2.17
C LEU A 64 -13.19 13.42 2.32
N LEU A 65 -12.80 12.31 1.69
CA LEU A 65 -11.43 11.81 1.76
C LEU A 65 -10.45 12.74 1.02
N ASP A 66 -10.87 13.27 -0.13
CA ASP A 66 -10.09 14.21 -0.92
C ASP A 66 -9.80 15.50 -0.12
N TYR A 67 -10.80 16.04 0.60
CA TYR A 67 -10.63 17.22 1.45
C TYR A 67 -9.77 16.95 2.69
N ILE A 68 -9.86 15.76 3.28
CA ILE A 68 -8.95 15.34 4.38
C ILE A 68 -7.51 15.27 3.86
N GLN A 69 -7.29 14.65 2.70
CA GLN A 69 -5.96 14.59 2.10
C GLN A 69 -5.42 15.99 1.75
N TYR A 70 -6.28 16.86 1.22
CA TYR A 70 -5.94 18.27 0.96
C TYR A 70 -5.55 19.03 2.25
N PHE A 71 -6.24 18.79 3.36
CA PHE A 71 -5.88 19.37 4.66
C PHE A 71 -4.47 18.95 5.09
N PHE A 72 -4.10 17.68 4.91
CA PHE A 72 -2.73 17.23 5.16
C PHE A 72 -1.72 17.90 4.23
N PHE A 73 -2.06 18.13 2.95
CA PHE A 73 -1.17 18.85 2.03
C PHE A 73 -0.95 20.32 2.42
N ILE A 74 -1.95 20.99 2.99
CA ILE A 74 -1.76 22.35 3.49
C ILE A 74 -0.75 22.37 4.63
N ILE A 75 -0.80 21.38 5.54
CA ILE A 75 0.07 21.31 6.72
C ILE A 75 1.47 20.82 6.35
N GLY A 76 1.55 19.77 5.53
CA GLY A 76 2.78 19.04 5.20
C GLY A 76 3.43 19.44 3.87
N LYS A 77 2.86 20.42 3.14
CA LYS A 77 3.11 20.68 1.71
C LYS A 77 2.65 19.50 0.84
N LEU A 78 3.01 19.49 -0.44
CA LEU A 78 2.76 18.39 -1.38
C LEU A 78 3.60 17.15 -1.01
N ASN A 79 3.23 16.49 0.08
CA ASN A 79 3.80 15.24 0.55
C ASN A 79 2.72 14.36 1.18
N TRP A 80 2.90 13.05 1.07
CA TRP A 80 2.02 12.05 1.65
C TRP A 80 2.57 11.52 2.98
#